data_AF-A0A523DJE8-F1
#
_entry.id   AF-A0A523DJE8-F1
#
_cell.length_a   1.000
_cell.length_b   1.000
_cell.length_c   1.000
_cell.angle_alpha   90.00
_cell.angle_beta   90.00
_cell.angle_gamma   90.00
#
_symmetry.space_group_name_H-M   'P 1'
#
loop_
_entity.id
_entity.type
_entity.pdbx_description
1 polymer ?
#
loop_
_entity_poly.entity_id
_entity_poly.type
_entity_poly.pdbx_seq_one_letter_code
_entity_poly.pdbx_strand_id
1 'polypeptide(L)' 'MRTSAREFQRVLFEAAPAVFLASLEEARAVSRRFVVPNEPGRDVIETLWRWSVADPTSAN' A
#
# COMPACT_ATOMS: atom_id res chain seq x y z
N MET A 1 4.11 -26.32 -13.66
CA MET A 1 3.47 -25.02 -13.31
C MET A 1 2.21 -25.18 -12.45
N ARG A 2 1.20 -25.97 -12.85
CA ARG A 2 -0.08 -26.08 -12.10
C ARG A 2 0.06 -26.61 -10.66
N THR A 3 0.97 -27.56 -10.43
CA THR A 3 1.26 -28.10 -9.09
C THR A 3 1.89 -27.04 -8.18
N SER A 4 2.85 -26.26 -8.68
CA SER A 4 3.51 -25.20 -7.91
C SER A 4 2.55 -24.10 -7.47
N ALA A 5 1.60 -23.72 -8.33
CA ALA A 5 0.56 -22.74 -7.99
C ALA A 5 -0.37 -23.26 -6.88
N ARG A 6 -0.74 -24.55 -6.93
CA ARG A 6 -1.59 -25.19 -5.90
C ARG A 6 -0.89 -25.28 -4.55
N GLU A 7 0.40 -25.64 -4.54
CA GLU A 7 1.21 -25.70 -3.32
C GLU A 7 1.39 -24.32 -2.69
N PHE A 8 1.62 -23.30 -3.50
CA PHE A 8 1.70 -21.92 -3.04
C PHE A 8 0.38 -21.44 -2.42
N GLN A 9 -0.76 -21.72 -3.08
CA GLN A 9 -2.09 -21.39 -2.55
C GLN A 9 -2.38 -22.10 -1.21
N ARG A 10 -1.97 -23.37 -1.09
CA ARG A 10 -2.12 -24.15 0.14
C ARG A 10 -1.35 -23.53 1.30
N VAL A 11 -0.09 -23.14 1.08
CA VAL A 11 0.76 -22.49 2.11
C VAL A 11 0.17 -21.16 2.55
N LEU A 12 -0.33 -20.34 1.61
CA LEU A 12 -0.98 -19.07 1.94
C LEU A 12 -2.26 -19.24 2.78
N PHE A 13 -2.97 -20.36 2.61
CA PHE A 13 -4.21 -20.63 3.35
C PHE A 13 -3.94 -21.26 4.73
N GLU A 14 -3.08 -22.28 4.78
CA GLU A 14 -2.81 -23.06 6.01
C GLU A 14 -1.89 -22.32 6.99
N ALA A 15 -0.99 -21.47 6.47
CA ALA A 15 -0.03 -20.72 7.26
C ALA A 15 -0.07 -19.24 6.85
N ALA A 16 -1.27 -18.67 6.73
CA ALA A 16 -1.49 -17.29 6.32
C ALA A 16 -0.57 -16.36 7.11
N PRO A 17 0.49 -15.80 6.49
CA PRO A 17 1.32 -14.83 7.19
C PRO A 17 0.40 -13.68 7.59
N ALA A 18 0.52 -13.22 8.84
CA ALA A 18 -0.33 -12.16 9.42
C ALA A 18 -0.35 -10.84 8.61
N VAL A 19 0.47 -10.73 7.56
CA VAL A 19 0.37 -9.74 6.48
C VAL A 19 -1.06 -9.60 5.94
N PHE A 20 -1.84 -10.68 5.87
CA PHE A 20 -3.24 -10.62 5.39
C PHE A 20 -4.26 -10.12 6.43
N LEU A 21 -3.85 -9.97 7.70
CA LEU A 21 -4.70 -9.42 8.77
C LEU A 21 -4.53 -7.91 8.95
N ALA A 22 -3.53 -7.31 8.30
CA ALA A 22 -3.57 -5.88 8.04
C ALA A 22 -4.63 -5.65 6.98
N SER A 23 -5.75 -5.04 7.38
CA SER A 23 -6.76 -4.50 6.47
C SER A 23 -6.06 -3.90 5.24
N LEU A 24 -6.43 -4.35 4.05
CA LEU A 24 -6.04 -3.78 2.76
C LEU A 24 -6.68 -2.38 2.56
N GLU A 25 -6.75 -1.54 3.60
CA GLU A 25 -6.52 -0.12 3.33
C GLU A 25 -5.04 -0.05 2.99
N GLU A 26 -4.73 0.03 1.70
CA GLU A 26 -3.38 -0.07 1.18
C GLU A 26 -2.44 0.90 1.92
N ALA A 27 -1.74 0.38 2.94
CA ALA A 27 -0.84 1.17 3.75
C ALA A 27 0.42 1.44 2.92
N ARG A 28 0.45 2.60 2.26
CA ARG A 28 1.56 3.04 1.40
C ARG A 28 2.48 3.95 2.20
N ALA A 29 3.76 3.59 2.29
CA ALA A 29 4.77 4.50 2.81
C ALA A 29 5.12 5.55 1.75
N VAL A 30 4.76 6.81 1.98
CA VAL A 30 5.11 7.94 1.10
C VAL A 30 6.11 8.87 1.80
N SER A 31 7.06 9.41 1.04
CA SER A 31 8.00 10.40 1.56
C SER A 31 7.25 11.65 2.03
N ARG A 32 7.65 12.20 3.19
CA ARG A 32 7.13 13.46 3.75
C ARG A 32 7.36 14.69 2.87
N ARG A 33 8.13 14.55 1.79
CA ARG A 33 8.37 15.57 0.78
C ARG A 33 7.16 15.81 -0.13
N PHE A 34 6.15 14.95 -0.08
CA PHE A 34 4.95 15.08 -0.90
C PHE A 34 3.72 15.32 -0.03
N VAL A 35 2.86 16.22 -0.49
CA VAL A 35 1.50 16.36 0.01
C VAL A 35 0.64 15.40 -0.80
N VAL A 36 0.16 14.35 -0.13
CA VAL A 36 -0.67 13.29 -0.71
C VAL A 36 -2.12 13.54 -0.30
N PRO A 37 -3.06 13.63 -1.24
CA PRO A 37 -4.48 13.70 -0.90
C PRO A 37 -4.94 12.46 -0.13
N ASN A 38 -5.63 12.66 1.00
CA ASN A 38 -6.20 11.58 1.79
C ASN A 38 -7.67 11.35 1.40
N GLU A 39 -7.95 10.26 0.69
CA GLU A 39 -9.29 9.86 0.27
C GLU A 39 -9.59 8.45 0.81
N PRO A 40 -10.54 8.31 1.76
CA PRO A 40 -10.88 7.00 2.32
C PRO A 40 -11.28 5.99 1.23
N GLY A 41 -10.72 4.79 1.28
CA GLY A 41 -11.03 3.71 0.34
C GLY A 41 -10.46 3.88 -1.08
N ARG A 42 -9.57 4.84 -1.31
CA ARG A 42 -8.88 5.02 -2.60
C ARG A 42 -7.37 4.91 -2.44
N ASP A 43 -6.72 4.10 -3.28
CA ASP A 43 -5.26 4.03 -3.27
C ASP A 43 -4.63 5.34 -3.76
N VAL A 44 -3.57 5.76 -3.08
CA VAL A 44 -2.89 7.05 -3.32
C VAL A 44 -2.25 7.13 -4.71
N ILE A 45 -1.91 6.01 -5.35
CA ILE A 45 -1.32 5.97 -6.71
C ILE A 45 -2.33 6.46 -7.75
N GLU A 46 -3.63 6.23 -7.55
CA GLU A 46 -4.67 6.76 -8.44
C GLU A 46 -4.78 8.29 -8.39
N THR A 47 -4.12 8.92 -7.41
CA THR A 47 -4.15 10.37 -7.19
C THR A 47 -2.82 11.05 -7.52
N LEU A 48 -1.83 10.35 -8.11
CA LEU A 48 -0.49 10.89 -8.41
C LEU A 48 -0.52 12.24 -9.13
N TRP A 49 -1.47 12.44 -10.04
CA TRP A 49 -1.65 13.68 -10.80
C TRP A 49 -2.02 14.90 -9.95
N ARG A 50 -2.40 14.70 -8.68
CA ARG A 50 -2.69 15.76 -7.69
C ARG A 50 -1.61 15.94 -6.64
N TRP A 51 -0.56 15.13 -6.65
CA TRP A 51 0.49 15.25 -5.65
C TRP A 51 1.26 16.54 -5.85
N SER A 52 1.60 17.19 -4.75
CA SER A 52 2.47 18.37 -4.76
C SER A 52 3.68 18.14 -3.86
N VAL A 53 4.75 18.88 -4.11
CA VAL A 53 5.92 18.87 -3.22
C VAL A 53 5.57 19.72 -2.00
N ALA A 54 5.77 19.15 -0.81
CA ALA A 54 5.65 19.89 0.44
C ALA A 54 6.71 20.99 0.46
N ASP A 55 6.28 22.22 0.72
CA ASP A 55 7.17 23.38 0.77
C ASP A 55 8.27 23.13 1.83
N PRO A 56 9.57 23.21 1.48
CA PRO A 56 10.66 22.97 2.43
C PRO A 56 10.58 23.85 3.68
N THR A 57 9.88 24.97 3.66
CA THR A 57 9.73 25.88 4.82
C THR A 57 8.71 25.40 5.86
N SER A 58 7.86 24.41 5.55
CA SER A 58 6.87 23.88 6.50
C SER A 58 7.42 22.78 7.43
N ALA A 59 8.67 22.37 7.23
CA ALA A 59 9.40 21.52 8.15
C ALA A 59 10.60 22.33 8.67
N ASN A 60 10.41 23.00 9.81
CA ASN A 60 11.42 23.71 10.61
C ASN A 60 12.88 23.60 10.15
#